data_AF-A0A934D4W7-F1
#
_entry.id   AF-A0A934D4W7-F1
#
_cell.length_a   1.000
_cell.length_b   1.000
_cell.length_c   1.000
_cell.angle_alpha   90.00
_cell.angle_beta   90.00
_cell.angle_gamma   90.00
#
_symmetry.space_group_name_H-M   'P 1'
#
loop_
_entity.id
_entity.type
_entity.pdbx_description
1 polymer ?
#
loop_
_entity_poly.entity_id
_entity_poly.type
_entity_poly.pdbx_seq_one_letter_code
_entity_poly.pdbx_strand_id
1 'polypeptide(L)'
;MIANQLLALVLFASAPLEPSASLSTACSPASAQEKPAENTNPDNRPEIKAMIEELASRIEKRGKEDHEAVGVIDRLLQEFPKCGPKDRVAVVAVLDKCLGVKRQENSDGVRDNKLFLATAVALRAMAPESAKILMNWIGAKDHKKDLPLQEKLIQSLGKTKDENGRKFLIKLLNDKTPRVLAATAEALGEYGDAKLELRKETFDELLKLLMETKSANDAGQASNQSDPIAAEKYNTIAAPIISALQKLSKHDEHDPNEWQRWWNKNKREDWDDKDA
;
A
#
# COMPACT_ATOMS: atom_id res chain seq x y z
N MET A 1 -69.05 14.63 22.78
CA MET A 1 -67.80 14.17 22.12
C MET A 1 -67.29 15.36 21.31
N ILE A 2 -66.49 16.29 21.86
CA ILE A 2 -65.04 16.24 22.18
C ILE A 2 -64.27 15.74 20.94
N ALA A 3 -63.37 16.45 20.24
CA ALA A 3 -62.33 17.43 20.61
C ALA A 3 -62.11 18.47 19.45
N ASN A 4 -61.81 19.76 19.67
CA ASN A 4 -60.50 20.39 19.99
C ASN A 4 -59.48 20.22 18.83
N GLN A 5 -58.79 21.23 18.24
CA GLN A 5 -58.25 22.53 18.70
C GLN A 5 -58.12 23.50 17.48
N LEU A 6 -58.44 24.79 17.56
CA LEU A 6 -57.77 25.96 18.19
C LEU A 6 -56.60 26.55 17.34
N LEU A 7 -56.94 27.63 16.63
CA LEU A 7 -56.08 28.48 15.80
C LEU A 7 -55.97 29.85 16.49
N ALA A 8 -54.78 30.27 16.90
CA ALA A 8 -54.48 31.67 17.23
C ALA A 8 -52.97 31.87 17.24
N LEU A 9 -52.46 32.77 16.38
CA LEU A 9 -51.21 33.46 16.67
C LEU A 9 -51.23 34.89 16.10
N VAL A 10 -50.69 35.77 16.92
CA VAL A 10 -50.84 37.22 16.99
C VAL A 10 -49.87 37.96 16.07
N LEU A 11 -50.29 39.14 15.62
CA LEU A 11 -49.55 40.14 14.84
C LEU A 11 -48.81 41.15 15.75
N PHE A 12 -47.78 41.77 15.17
CA PHE A 12 -46.97 42.94 15.60
C PHE A 12 -45.73 42.70 16.47
N ALA A 13 -44.54 43.01 15.93
CA ALA A 13 -43.84 44.27 16.20
C ALA A 13 -42.59 44.41 15.32
N SER A 14 -42.24 45.66 15.04
CA SER A 14 -41.26 46.13 14.06
C SER A 14 -39.93 46.53 14.70
N ALA A 15 -38.85 46.42 13.91
CA ALA A 15 -37.51 47.03 14.00
C ALA A 15 -36.55 46.55 15.12
N PRO A 16 -35.23 46.43 14.83
CA PRO A 16 -34.37 47.62 14.80
C PRO A 16 -33.16 47.65 13.82
N LEU A 17 -32.76 48.90 13.50
CA LEU A 17 -31.41 49.50 13.41
C LEU A 17 -30.27 48.87 12.56
N GLU A 18 -29.67 49.74 11.74
CA GLU A 18 -28.44 49.58 10.93
C GLU A 18 -27.13 49.54 11.78
N PRO A 19 -25.92 49.69 11.17
CA PRO A 19 -25.04 48.63 10.75
C PRO A 19 -23.76 48.59 11.61
N SER A 20 -23.04 47.47 11.62
CA SER A 20 -21.69 47.41 12.18
C SER A 20 -20.74 46.72 11.21
N ALA A 21 -19.66 47.45 10.93
CA ALA A 21 -18.56 47.09 10.07
C ALA A 21 -17.91 45.76 10.49
N SER A 22 -17.50 44.99 9.48
CA SER A 22 -16.47 43.96 9.63
C SER A 22 -15.60 43.95 8.37
N LEU A 23 -14.49 44.69 8.43
CA LEU A 23 -13.28 44.36 7.68
C LEU A 23 -12.64 43.15 8.38
N SER A 24 -12.48 42.03 7.70
CA SER A 24 -11.31 41.17 7.91
C SER A 24 -11.15 40.17 6.78
N THR A 25 -10.20 40.46 5.91
CA THR A 25 -9.48 39.49 5.09
C THR A 25 -8.87 38.41 5.98
N ALA A 26 -9.35 37.18 5.89
CA ALA A 26 -8.66 36.00 6.41
C ALA A 26 -8.25 35.11 5.24
N CYS A 27 -6.95 35.20 4.96
CA CYS A 27 -6.17 34.32 4.12
C CYS A 27 -6.38 32.86 4.56
N SER A 28 -6.81 31.98 3.66
CA SER A 28 -6.77 30.53 3.89
C SER A 28 -5.32 30.11 4.12
N PRO A 29 -4.99 29.39 5.21
CA PRO A 29 -3.66 28.83 5.36
C PRO A 29 -3.55 27.63 4.41
N ALA A 30 -2.53 27.69 3.56
CA ALA A 30 -2.02 26.56 2.82
C ALA A 30 -1.81 25.37 3.76
N SER A 31 -2.21 24.19 3.29
CA SER A 31 -2.00 22.90 3.95
C SER A 31 -0.53 22.74 4.34
N ALA A 32 -0.22 23.02 5.61
CA ALA A 32 1.06 22.70 6.20
C ALA A 32 1.10 21.18 6.35
N GLN A 33 2.02 20.53 5.65
CA GLN A 33 2.40 19.15 5.98
C GLN A 33 2.90 19.16 7.41
N GLU A 34 2.12 18.61 8.35
CA GLU A 34 2.60 18.31 9.69
C GLU A 34 3.87 17.46 9.55
N LYS A 35 5.01 18.01 9.98
CA LYS A 35 6.22 17.21 10.17
C LYS A 35 5.82 16.05 11.10
N PRO A 36 6.21 14.80 10.79
CA PRO A 36 5.93 13.69 11.68
C PRO A 36 6.45 14.06 13.07
N ALA A 37 5.57 13.96 14.08
CA ALA A 37 5.90 14.27 15.46
C ALA A 37 7.23 13.60 15.81
N GLU A 38 8.17 14.38 16.34
CA GLU A 38 9.49 13.89 16.68
C GLU A 38 9.34 12.73 17.68
N ASN A 39 9.83 11.55 17.32
CA ASN A 39 9.68 10.36 18.17
C ASN A 39 10.52 10.55 19.44
N THR A 40 9.86 10.79 20.57
CA THR A 40 10.49 11.00 21.88
C THR A 40 10.67 9.73 22.70
N ASN A 41 10.41 8.55 22.12
CA ASN A 41 10.54 7.29 22.82
C ASN A 41 12.00 7.01 23.22
N PRO A 42 12.22 6.27 24.33
CA PRO A 42 13.56 5.95 24.78
C PRO A 42 14.29 5.03 23.77
N ASP A 43 15.57 5.33 23.56
CA ASP A 43 16.51 4.52 22.80
C ASP A 43 17.38 3.64 23.71
N ASN A 44 18.00 2.61 23.14
CA ASN A 44 18.90 1.67 23.81
C ASN A 44 18.21 0.86 24.91
N ARG A 45 16.94 0.51 24.69
CA ARG A 45 16.17 -0.32 25.63
C ARG A 45 16.81 -1.72 25.74
N PRO A 46 17.20 -2.17 26.94
CA PRO A 46 17.90 -3.44 27.11
C PRO A 46 17.07 -4.64 26.62
N GLU A 47 15.75 -4.60 26.75
CA GLU A 47 14.84 -5.63 26.26
C GLU A 47 14.84 -5.75 24.73
N ILE A 48 14.96 -4.63 24.00
CA ILE A 48 15.04 -4.63 22.53
C ILE A 48 16.37 -5.22 22.09
N LYS A 49 17.47 -4.81 22.73
CA LYS A 49 18.79 -5.36 22.48
C LYS A 49 18.82 -6.88 22.70
N ALA A 50 18.25 -7.34 23.81
CA ALA A 50 18.14 -8.77 24.13
C ALA A 50 17.34 -9.54 23.06
N MET A 51 16.21 -8.99 22.59
CA MET A 51 15.43 -9.62 21.52
C MET A 51 16.16 -9.63 20.17
N ILE A 52 16.92 -8.58 19.85
CA ILE A 52 17.76 -8.54 18.63
C ILE A 52 18.85 -9.61 18.69
N GLU A 53 19.53 -9.75 19.83
CA GLU A 53 20.56 -10.77 20.04
C GLU A 53 19.97 -12.18 20.01
N GLU A 54 18.79 -12.37 20.61
CA GLU A 54 18.04 -13.62 20.55
C GLU A 54 17.70 -13.99 19.10
N LEU A 55 17.12 -13.06 18.34
CA LEU A 55 16.78 -13.30 16.93
C LEU A 55 18.04 -13.62 16.11
N ALA A 56 19.13 -12.88 16.30
CA ALA A 56 20.40 -13.12 15.61
C ALA A 56 20.95 -14.53 15.89
N SER A 57 20.89 -14.99 17.15
CA SER A 57 21.31 -16.35 17.52
C SER A 57 20.42 -17.43 16.87
N ARG A 58 19.10 -17.20 16.79
CA ARG A 58 18.16 -18.18 16.21
C ARG A 58 18.33 -18.34 14.71
N ILE A 59 18.53 -17.24 13.97
CA ILE A 59 18.66 -17.31 12.50
C ILE A 59 19.92 -18.05 12.02
N GLU A 60 20.95 -18.15 12.88
CA GLU A 60 22.18 -18.92 12.63
C GLU A 60 21.94 -20.44 12.63
N LYS A 61 20.83 -20.91 13.22
CA LYS A 61 20.49 -22.34 13.32
C LYS A 61 19.95 -22.94 12.01
N ARG A 62 20.05 -22.21 10.90
CA ARG A 62 19.77 -22.67 9.52
C ARG A 62 18.40 -23.33 9.35
N GLY A 63 17.34 -22.71 9.86
CA GLY A 63 15.97 -23.21 9.72
C GLY A 63 15.45 -23.99 10.91
N LYS A 64 16.33 -24.59 11.73
CA LYS A 64 15.91 -25.44 12.86
C LYS A 64 15.11 -24.70 13.93
N GLU A 65 15.37 -23.41 14.10
CA GLU A 65 14.70 -22.55 15.08
C GLU A 65 13.89 -21.42 14.39
N ASP A 66 13.48 -21.61 13.13
CA ASP A 66 12.74 -20.57 12.41
C ASP A 66 11.35 -20.33 13.02
N HIS A 67 10.75 -21.33 13.68
CA HIS A 67 9.49 -21.14 14.39
C HIS A 67 9.65 -20.19 15.58
N GLU A 68 10.70 -20.40 16.38
CA GLU A 68 11.03 -19.58 17.53
C GLU A 68 11.50 -18.20 17.09
N ALA A 69 12.28 -18.11 16.00
CA ALA A 69 12.69 -16.84 15.40
C ALA A 69 11.46 -16.00 15.01
N VAL A 70 10.44 -16.61 14.39
CA VAL A 70 9.16 -15.93 14.10
C VAL A 70 8.51 -15.41 15.38
N GLY A 71 8.52 -16.19 16.47
CA GLY A 71 8.04 -15.72 17.78
C GLY A 71 8.82 -14.52 18.35
N VAL A 72 10.12 -14.40 18.06
CA VAL A 72 10.90 -13.19 18.41
C VAL A 72 10.48 -12.01 17.54
N ILE A 73 10.25 -12.22 16.24
CA ILE A 73 9.78 -11.18 15.31
C ILE A 73 8.43 -10.62 15.78
N ASP A 74 7.49 -11.47 16.20
CA ASP A 74 6.19 -11.03 16.70
C ASP A 74 6.31 -10.17 17.96
N ARG A 75 7.20 -10.54 18.90
CA ARG A 75 7.51 -9.72 20.09
C ARG A 75 8.17 -8.39 19.73
N LEU A 76 9.13 -8.40 18.81
CA LEU A 76 9.75 -7.18 18.30
C LEU A 76 8.71 -6.25 17.67
N LEU A 77 7.76 -6.80 16.92
CA LEU A 77 6.68 -6.04 16.30
C LEU A 77 5.76 -5.38 17.33
N GLN A 78 5.43 -6.07 18.43
CA GLN A 78 4.63 -5.52 19.52
C GLN A 78 5.33 -4.37 20.26
N GLU A 79 6.65 -4.44 20.38
CA GLU A 79 7.45 -3.44 21.10
C GLU A 79 7.91 -2.27 20.21
N PHE A 80 7.91 -2.45 18.89
CA PHE A 80 8.37 -1.46 17.91
C PHE A 80 7.74 -0.06 18.06
N PRO A 81 6.42 0.11 18.34
CA PRO A 81 5.82 1.42 18.54
C PRO A 81 6.37 2.20 19.75
N LYS A 82 7.01 1.50 20.70
CA LYS A 82 7.61 2.07 21.91
C LYS A 82 9.12 2.30 21.75
N CYS A 83 9.70 1.97 20.59
CA CYS A 83 11.12 2.14 20.33
C CYS A 83 11.44 3.60 19.96
N GLY A 84 12.56 4.09 20.47
CA GLY A 84 13.20 5.30 19.97
C GLY A 84 13.83 5.07 18.58
N PRO A 85 14.29 6.16 17.92
CA PRO A 85 14.81 6.09 16.55
C PRO A 85 15.95 5.09 16.33
N LYS A 86 16.92 4.97 17.25
CA LYS A 86 18.04 4.02 17.12
C LYS A 86 17.58 2.59 17.29
N ASP A 87 16.68 2.34 18.23
CA ASP A 87 16.11 1.00 18.44
C ASP A 87 15.31 0.56 17.20
N ARG A 88 14.51 1.45 16.62
CA ARG A 88 13.77 1.15 15.37
C ARG A 88 14.69 0.75 14.22
N VAL A 89 15.78 1.51 14.02
CA VAL A 89 16.80 1.19 13.00
C VAL A 89 17.46 -0.17 13.29
N ALA A 90 17.78 -0.47 14.55
CA ALA A 90 18.40 -1.73 14.93
C ALA A 90 17.46 -2.94 14.71
N VAL A 91 16.17 -2.80 15.05
CA VAL A 91 15.14 -3.83 14.80
C VAL A 91 15.02 -4.10 13.30
N VAL A 92 14.88 -3.05 12.51
CA VAL A 92 14.76 -3.19 11.05
C VAL A 92 16.05 -3.78 10.43
N ALA A 93 17.22 -3.46 10.98
CA ALA A 93 18.49 -4.04 10.53
C ALA A 93 18.64 -5.53 10.87
N VAL A 94 18.10 -6.03 11.99
CA VAL A 94 18.12 -7.48 12.26
C VAL A 94 17.12 -8.22 11.36
N LEU A 95 15.97 -7.61 11.04
CA LEU A 95 15.03 -8.17 10.07
C LEU A 95 15.62 -8.22 8.66
N ASP A 96 16.40 -7.23 8.24
CA ASP A 96 17.15 -7.28 6.99
C ASP A 96 18.07 -8.53 6.92
N LYS A 97 18.76 -8.84 8.02
CA LYS A 97 19.59 -10.05 8.12
C LYS A 97 18.76 -11.33 8.01
N CYS A 98 17.52 -11.35 8.52
CA CYS A 98 16.63 -12.50 8.37
C CYS A 98 16.33 -12.82 6.90
N LEU A 99 16.38 -11.87 5.98
CA LEU A 99 16.22 -12.13 4.54
C LEU A 99 17.53 -12.59 3.87
N GLY A 100 18.68 -12.33 4.48
CA GLY A 100 20.00 -12.70 3.93
C GLY A 100 20.54 -14.08 4.37
N VAL A 101 19.86 -14.77 5.28
CA VAL A 101 20.34 -16.08 5.76
C VAL A 101 20.16 -17.18 4.73
N LYS A 102 21.19 -18.01 4.56
CA LYS A 102 21.10 -19.20 3.70
C LYS A 102 20.16 -20.21 4.34
N ARG A 103 19.25 -20.75 3.52
CA ARG A 103 18.32 -21.81 3.90
C ARG A 103 18.56 -23.03 3.01
N GLN A 104 18.45 -24.20 3.62
CA GLN A 104 18.54 -25.46 2.89
C GLN A 104 17.23 -25.67 2.14
N GLU A 105 17.35 -26.17 0.91
CA GLU A 105 16.20 -26.67 0.16
C GLU A 105 15.88 -28.06 0.69
N ASN A 106 14.59 -28.37 0.85
CA ASN A 106 14.15 -29.71 1.18
C ASN A 106 14.37 -30.66 -0.01
N SER A 107 14.02 -31.94 0.15
CA SER A 107 14.15 -32.96 -0.90
C SER A 107 13.46 -32.60 -2.22
N ASP A 108 12.47 -31.71 -2.17
CA ASP A 108 11.67 -31.28 -3.31
C ASP A 108 12.20 -29.98 -3.94
N GLY A 109 13.37 -29.49 -3.49
CA GLY A 109 13.95 -28.22 -3.94
C GLY A 109 13.23 -26.99 -3.40
N VAL A 110 12.29 -27.16 -2.46
CA VAL A 110 11.54 -26.07 -1.84
C VAL A 110 12.34 -25.53 -0.66
N ARG A 111 12.70 -24.26 -0.73
CA ARG A 111 13.35 -23.55 0.37
C ARG A 111 12.30 -23.22 1.44
N ASP A 112 12.60 -23.51 2.71
CA ASP A 112 11.78 -23.01 3.81
C ASP A 112 11.86 -21.47 3.83
N ASN A 113 10.74 -20.82 3.51
CA ASN A 113 10.62 -19.38 3.44
C ASN A 113 9.73 -18.80 4.56
N LYS A 114 9.35 -19.61 5.57
CA LYS A 114 8.48 -19.15 6.67
C LYS A 114 9.05 -17.93 7.39
N LEU A 115 10.35 -17.96 7.71
CA LEU A 115 11.04 -16.83 8.31
C LEU A 115 11.00 -15.59 7.40
N PHE A 116 11.23 -15.75 6.10
CA PHE A 116 11.26 -14.65 5.14
C PHE A 116 9.87 -14.01 4.99
N LEU A 117 8.82 -14.83 4.91
CA LEU A 117 7.44 -14.35 4.84
C LEU A 117 7.04 -13.58 6.11
N ALA A 118 7.38 -14.11 7.29
CA ALA A 118 7.14 -13.41 8.57
C ALA A 118 7.92 -12.09 8.64
N THR A 119 9.17 -12.09 8.18
CA THR A 119 10.02 -10.89 8.12
C THR A 119 9.41 -9.82 7.21
N ALA A 120 8.97 -10.20 6.00
CA ALA A 120 8.30 -9.27 5.08
C ALA A 120 7.03 -8.66 5.71
N VAL A 121 6.23 -9.48 6.40
CA VAL A 121 5.04 -9.01 7.13
C VAL A 121 5.39 -8.03 8.23
N ALA A 122 6.41 -8.31 9.04
CA ALA A 122 6.83 -7.43 10.12
C ALA A 122 7.34 -6.09 9.57
N LEU A 123 8.17 -6.13 8.52
CA LEU A 123 8.70 -4.93 7.86
C LEU A 123 7.57 -4.02 7.37
N ARG A 124 6.44 -4.53 6.88
CA ARG A 124 5.30 -3.69 6.45
C ARG A 124 4.83 -2.70 7.53
N ALA A 125 4.90 -3.09 8.79
CA ALA A 125 4.39 -2.33 9.94
C ALA A 125 5.49 -1.47 10.60
N MET A 126 6.71 -1.51 10.05
CA MET A 126 7.88 -0.78 10.53
C MET A 126 8.27 0.38 9.60
N ALA A 127 7.27 0.96 8.93
CA ALA A 127 7.44 2.14 8.11
C ALA A 127 7.69 3.39 8.99
N PRO A 128 8.46 4.38 8.50
CA PRO A 128 9.11 4.43 7.19
C PRO A 128 10.44 3.67 7.11
N GLU A 129 11.03 3.22 8.22
CA GLU A 129 12.39 2.67 8.28
C GLU A 129 12.59 1.43 7.40
N SER A 130 11.55 0.61 7.24
CA SER A 130 11.60 -0.65 6.50
C SER A 130 11.48 -0.52 4.98
N ALA A 131 10.98 0.60 4.45
CA ALA A 131 10.61 0.72 3.04
C ALA A 131 11.81 0.47 2.11
N LYS A 132 12.99 0.99 2.46
CA LYS A 132 14.22 0.78 1.71
C LYS A 132 14.67 -0.68 1.69
N ILE A 133 14.50 -1.40 2.79
CA ILE A 133 14.86 -2.81 2.88
C ILE A 133 13.94 -3.65 2.01
N LEU A 134 12.62 -3.39 2.04
CA LEU A 134 11.68 -4.07 1.16
C LEU A 134 12.06 -3.85 -0.31
N MET A 135 12.37 -2.63 -0.72
CA MET A 135 12.84 -2.33 -2.10
C MET A 135 14.12 -3.09 -2.47
N ASN A 136 15.07 -3.25 -1.54
CA ASN A 136 16.32 -3.97 -1.81
C ASN A 136 16.11 -5.47 -2.07
N TRP A 137 15.10 -6.08 -1.44
CA TRP A 137 14.86 -7.53 -1.53
C TRP A 137 13.90 -7.92 -2.66
N ILE A 138 13.10 -6.99 -3.17
CA ILE A 138 12.28 -7.21 -4.36
C ILE A 138 13.22 -7.33 -5.58
N GLY A 139 13.11 -8.45 -6.31
CA GLY A 139 13.97 -8.78 -7.44
C GLY A 139 15.40 -9.21 -7.08
N ALA A 140 15.74 -9.30 -5.79
CA ALA A 140 17.06 -9.74 -5.35
C ALA A 140 17.40 -11.13 -5.90
N LYS A 141 18.65 -11.32 -6.35
CA LYS A 141 19.09 -12.56 -7.04
C LYS A 141 18.76 -13.83 -6.27
N ASP A 142 18.84 -13.78 -4.94
CA ASP A 142 18.65 -14.93 -4.07
C ASP A 142 17.17 -15.31 -3.87
N HIS A 143 16.26 -14.35 -4.10
CA HIS A 143 14.81 -14.48 -3.83
C HIS A 143 13.92 -14.30 -5.05
N LYS A 144 14.46 -13.85 -6.20
CA LYS A 144 13.65 -13.54 -7.40
C LYS A 144 12.86 -14.74 -7.97
N LYS A 145 13.25 -15.96 -7.62
CA LYS A 145 12.55 -17.20 -8.02
C LYS A 145 11.49 -17.63 -7.00
N ASP A 146 11.56 -17.14 -5.77
CA ASP A 146 10.56 -17.39 -4.73
C ASP A 146 9.40 -16.41 -4.94
N LEU A 147 8.50 -16.77 -5.86
CA LEU A 147 7.35 -15.92 -6.19
C LEU A 147 6.47 -15.61 -4.98
N PRO A 148 6.13 -16.56 -4.09
CA PRO A 148 5.42 -16.25 -2.84
C PRO A 148 6.10 -15.17 -2.00
N LEU A 149 7.43 -15.23 -1.84
CA LEU A 149 8.17 -14.20 -1.11
C LEU A 149 8.17 -12.86 -1.86
N GLN A 150 8.36 -12.85 -3.18
CA GLN A 150 8.33 -11.63 -3.98
C GLN A 150 6.99 -10.91 -3.88
N GLU A 151 5.87 -11.63 -4.05
CA GLU A 151 4.53 -11.06 -3.83
C GLU A 151 4.41 -10.45 -2.45
N LYS A 152 4.88 -11.16 -1.42
CA LYS A 152 4.76 -10.71 -0.05
C LYS A 152 5.55 -9.44 0.23
N LEU A 153 6.77 -9.33 -0.31
CA LEU A 153 7.61 -8.14 -0.22
C LEU A 153 6.94 -6.95 -0.93
N ILE A 154 6.40 -7.16 -2.13
CA ILE A 154 5.71 -6.15 -2.94
C ILE A 154 4.46 -5.62 -2.21
N GLN A 155 3.58 -6.52 -1.74
CA GLN A 155 2.40 -6.15 -0.96
C GLN A 155 2.77 -5.44 0.34
N SER A 156 3.86 -5.85 0.99
CA SER A 156 4.33 -5.21 2.22
C SER A 156 4.85 -3.79 1.94
N LEU A 157 5.52 -3.57 0.80
CA LEU A 157 5.96 -2.23 0.36
C LEU A 157 4.77 -1.32 0.04
N GLY A 158 3.69 -1.83 -0.57
CA GLY A 158 2.47 -1.04 -0.76
C GLY A 158 1.90 -0.51 0.55
N LYS A 159 1.88 -1.37 1.58
CA LYS A 159 1.34 -1.04 2.91
C LYS A 159 2.19 -0.08 3.74
N THR A 160 3.46 0.13 3.39
CA THR A 160 4.25 1.20 4.04
C THR A 160 3.80 2.59 3.61
N LYS A 161 3.04 2.69 2.51
CA LYS A 161 2.60 3.95 1.89
C LYS A 161 3.76 4.92 1.59
N ASP A 162 4.98 4.41 1.44
CA ASP A 162 6.18 5.20 1.18
C ASP A 162 6.20 5.73 -0.27
N GLU A 163 6.47 7.03 -0.46
CA GLU A 163 6.44 7.64 -1.80
C GLU A 163 7.52 7.05 -2.73
N ASN A 164 8.71 6.76 -2.22
CA ASN A 164 9.76 6.13 -3.03
C ASN A 164 9.39 4.68 -3.36
N GLY A 165 8.75 3.98 -2.42
CA GLY A 165 8.09 2.70 -2.61
C GLY A 165 7.08 2.74 -3.76
N ARG A 166 6.20 3.74 -3.81
CA ARG A 166 5.26 3.93 -4.93
C ARG A 166 5.97 4.04 -6.28
N LYS A 167 6.99 4.90 -6.38
CA LYS A 167 7.77 5.09 -7.61
C LYS A 167 8.50 3.81 -8.02
N PHE A 168 8.98 3.05 -7.05
CA PHE A 168 9.56 1.73 -7.29
C PHE A 168 8.53 0.74 -7.84
N LEU A 169 7.33 0.69 -7.25
CA LEU A 169 6.23 -0.16 -7.71
C LEU A 169 5.76 0.19 -9.13
N ILE A 170 5.66 1.48 -9.47
CA ILE A 170 5.35 1.91 -10.85
C ILE A 170 6.38 1.34 -11.84
N LYS A 171 7.68 1.39 -11.52
CA LYS A 171 8.71 0.79 -12.39
C LYS A 171 8.54 -0.73 -12.54
N LEU A 172 8.07 -1.39 -11.47
CA LEU A 172 7.85 -2.83 -11.43
C LEU A 172 6.68 -3.30 -12.31
N LEU A 173 5.80 -2.40 -12.76
CA LEU A 173 4.78 -2.70 -13.77
C LEU A 173 5.35 -3.12 -15.14
N ASN A 174 6.67 -2.95 -15.35
CA ASN A 174 7.38 -3.46 -16.53
C ASN A 174 7.91 -4.90 -16.37
N ASP A 175 7.64 -5.57 -15.23
CA ASP A 175 8.05 -6.96 -15.04
C ASP A 175 7.30 -7.89 -16.01
N LYS A 176 7.94 -9.02 -16.35
CA LYS A 176 7.37 -9.99 -17.29
C LYS A 176 6.50 -11.03 -16.59
N THR A 177 6.62 -11.16 -15.28
CA THR A 177 5.96 -12.19 -14.48
C THR A 177 4.56 -11.72 -14.10
N PRO A 178 3.47 -12.36 -14.60
CA PRO A 178 2.11 -11.93 -14.31
C PRO A 178 1.80 -11.85 -12.81
N ARG A 179 2.34 -12.79 -12.03
CA ARG A 179 2.20 -12.86 -10.58
C ARG A 179 2.83 -11.64 -9.85
N VAL A 180 3.98 -11.17 -10.34
CA VAL A 180 4.64 -9.95 -9.83
C VAL A 180 3.82 -8.71 -10.19
N LEU A 181 3.31 -8.64 -11.42
CA LEU A 181 2.44 -7.53 -11.86
C LEU A 181 1.14 -7.45 -11.05
N ALA A 182 0.49 -8.58 -10.79
CA ALA A 182 -0.70 -8.66 -9.96
C ALA A 182 -0.44 -8.12 -8.54
N ALA A 183 0.60 -8.61 -7.86
CA ALA A 183 0.99 -8.10 -6.54
C ALA A 183 1.35 -6.61 -6.57
N THR A 184 1.99 -6.14 -7.65
CA THR A 184 2.34 -4.73 -7.83
C THR A 184 1.10 -3.86 -7.96
N ALA A 185 0.11 -4.30 -8.74
CA ALA A 185 -1.17 -3.60 -8.87
C ALA A 185 -1.91 -3.52 -7.53
N GLU A 186 -2.00 -4.62 -6.78
CA GLU A 186 -2.59 -4.62 -5.44
C GLU A 186 -1.88 -3.64 -4.50
N ALA A 187 -0.54 -3.66 -4.50
CA ALA A 187 0.28 -2.77 -3.68
C ALA A 187 0.10 -1.29 -4.05
N LEU A 188 -0.04 -0.97 -5.34
CA LEU A 188 -0.35 0.38 -5.81
C LEU A 188 -1.76 0.84 -5.42
N GLY A 189 -2.71 -0.08 -5.27
CA GLY A 189 -4.05 0.21 -4.75
C GLY A 189 -4.06 0.70 -3.29
N GLU A 190 -3.03 0.41 -2.49
CA GLU A 190 -2.91 0.89 -1.09
C GLU A 190 -2.70 2.42 -0.99
N TYR A 191 -2.44 3.09 -2.12
CA TYR A 191 -2.29 4.54 -2.22
C TYR A 191 -3.62 5.27 -2.48
N GLY A 192 -4.78 4.63 -2.28
CA GLY A 192 -6.12 5.22 -2.46
C GLY A 192 -6.42 6.46 -1.62
N ASP A 193 -5.67 6.68 -0.53
CA ASP A 193 -5.77 7.89 0.32
C ASP A 193 -4.67 8.92 0.05
N ALA A 194 -3.79 8.67 -0.92
CA ALA A 194 -2.71 9.59 -1.26
C ALA A 194 -3.27 10.88 -1.90
N LYS A 195 -2.41 11.91 -1.99
CA LYS A 195 -2.74 13.16 -2.70
C LYS A 195 -3.24 12.83 -4.11
N LEU A 196 -4.26 13.57 -4.56
CA LEU A 196 -4.95 13.34 -5.84
C LEU A 196 -3.98 13.14 -7.01
N GLU A 197 -2.96 13.99 -7.13
CA GLU A 197 -1.95 13.91 -8.19
C GLU A 197 -1.21 12.56 -8.21
N LEU A 198 -0.88 12.01 -7.04
CA LEU A 198 -0.20 10.72 -6.92
C LEU A 198 -1.14 9.56 -7.28
N ARG A 199 -2.43 9.69 -6.93
CA ARG A 199 -3.45 8.72 -7.31
C ARG A 199 -3.66 8.71 -8.81
N LYS A 200 -3.76 9.88 -9.44
CA LYS A 200 -3.89 10.05 -10.90
C LYS A 200 -2.69 9.47 -11.66
N GLU A 201 -1.47 9.77 -11.21
CA GLU A 201 -0.24 9.20 -11.78
C GLU A 201 -0.28 7.67 -11.73
N THR A 202 -0.58 7.12 -10.55
CA THR A 202 -0.64 5.67 -10.34
C THR A 202 -1.75 5.01 -11.17
N PHE A 203 -2.90 5.67 -11.23
CA PHE A 203 -4.07 5.23 -11.99
C PHE A 203 -3.75 5.16 -13.49
N ASP A 204 -3.12 6.20 -14.06
CA ASP A 204 -2.77 6.24 -15.49
C ASP A 204 -1.83 5.10 -15.88
N GLU A 205 -0.82 4.81 -15.06
CA GLU A 205 0.13 3.70 -15.30
C GLU A 205 -0.55 2.32 -15.21
N LEU A 206 -1.45 2.12 -14.24
CA LEU A 206 -2.23 0.89 -14.13
C LEU A 206 -3.20 0.71 -15.29
N LEU A 207 -3.88 1.79 -15.71
CA LEU A 207 -4.81 1.76 -16.84
C LEU A 207 -4.09 1.44 -18.15
N LYS A 208 -2.91 2.03 -18.40
CA LYS A 208 -2.08 1.69 -19.57
C LYS A 208 -1.76 0.20 -19.62
N LEU A 209 -1.31 -0.38 -18.50
CA LEU A 209 -1.00 -1.82 -18.42
C LEU A 209 -2.25 -2.69 -18.66
N LEU A 210 -3.40 -2.31 -18.10
CA LEU A 210 -4.66 -3.02 -18.32
C LEU A 210 -5.04 -3.01 -19.81
N MET A 211 -5.00 -1.85 -20.46
CA MET A 211 -5.39 -1.71 -21.86
C MET A 211 -4.40 -2.39 -22.82
N GLU A 212 -3.10 -2.34 -22.53
CA GLU A 212 -2.06 -3.04 -23.29
C GLU A 212 -2.29 -4.56 -23.25
N THR A 213 -2.45 -5.12 -22.05
CA THR A 213 -2.62 -6.57 -21.88
C THR A 213 -3.97 -7.07 -22.41
N LYS A 214 -5.02 -6.27 -22.28
CA LYS A 214 -6.31 -6.57 -22.90
C LYS A 214 -6.19 -6.62 -24.42
N SER A 215 -5.57 -5.61 -25.03
CA SER A 215 -5.43 -5.52 -26.49
C SER A 215 -4.63 -6.71 -27.04
N ALA A 216 -3.57 -7.13 -26.34
CA ALA A 216 -2.80 -8.32 -26.69
C ALA A 216 -3.64 -9.61 -26.62
N ASN A 217 -4.45 -9.76 -25.57
CA ASN A 217 -5.37 -10.89 -25.43
C ASN A 217 -6.46 -10.91 -26.52
N ASP A 218 -7.11 -9.78 -26.77
CA ASP A 218 -8.16 -9.65 -27.80
C ASP A 218 -7.62 -9.96 -29.21
N ALA A 219 -6.40 -9.50 -29.53
CA ALA A 219 -5.76 -9.76 -30.83
C ALA A 219 -5.50 -11.26 -31.08
N GLY A 220 -5.12 -12.00 -30.04
CA GLY A 220 -4.98 -13.47 -30.11
C GLY A 220 -6.32 -14.15 -30.36
N GLN A 221 -7.40 -13.67 -29.73
CA GLN A 221 -8.73 -14.24 -29.95
C GLN A 221 -9.27 -13.94 -31.35
N ALA A 222 -9.10 -12.72 -31.86
CA ALA A 222 -9.59 -12.31 -33.17
C ALA A 222 -8.92 -13.05 -34.35
N SER A 223 -7.70 -13.56 -34.17
CA SER A 223 -6.96 -14.28 -35.20
C SER A 223 -7.24 -15.80 -35.24
N ASN A 224 -8.17 -16.32 -34.40
CA ASN A 224 -8.35 -17.76 -34.15
C ASN A 224 -7.06 -18.50 -33.73
N GLN A 225 -6.03 -17.75 -33.32
CA GLN A 225 -4.79 -18.23 -32.75
C GLN A 225 -4.66 -17.60 -31.37
N SER A 226 -5.42 -18.14 -30.41
CA SER A 226 -5.32 -17.72 -29.02
C SER A 226 -3.86 -17.78 -28.57
N ASP A 227 -3.29 -16.64 -28.19
CA ASP A 227 -1.98 -16.59 -27.54
C ASP A 227 -2.18 -16.92 -26.06
N PRO A 228 -1.86 -18.16 -25.63
CA PRO A 228 -2.10 -18.58 -24.26
C PRO A 228 -1.32 -17.73 -23.25
N ILE A 229 -0.18 -17.15 -23.64
CA ILE A 229 0.64 -16.31 -22.77
C ILE A 229 -0.03 -14.96 -22.55
N ALA A 230 -0.56 -14.34 -23.61
CA ALA A 230 -1.30 -13.09 -23.50
C ALA A 230 -2.59 -13.26 -22.68
N ALA A 231 -3.31 -14.37 -22.91
CA ALA A 231 -4.51 -14.71 -22.16
C ALA A 231 -4.22 -14.95 -20.67
N GLU A 232 -3.21 -15.75 -20.35
CA GLU A 232 -2.78 -16.00 -18.97
C GLU A 232 -2.39 -14.70 -18.26
N LYS A 233 -1.58 -13.86 -18.93
CA LYS A 233 -1.15 -12.56 -18.38
C LYS A 233 -2.36 -11.69 -18.06
N TYR A 234 -3.27 -11.49 -19.02
CA TYR A 234 -4.46 -10.65 -18.82
C TYR A 234 -5.35 -11.22 -17.70
N ASN A 235 -5.65 -12.52 -17.71
CA ASN A 235 -6.49 -13.16 -16.70
C ASN A 235 -5.89 -13.08 -15.29
N THR A 236 -4.57 -13.07 -15.17
CA THR A 236 -3.89 -12.96 -13.88
C THR A 236 -3.94 -11.54 -13.31
N ILE A 237 -3.82 -10.52 -14.16
CA ILE A 237 -3.60 -9.13 -13.68
C ILE A 237 -4.84 -8.24 -13.74
N ALA A 238 -5.86 -8.58 -14.55
CA ALA A 238 -7.01 -7.70 -14.77
C ALA A 238 -7.76 -7.37 -13.47
N ALA A 239 -8.14 -8.39 -12.67
CA ALA A 239 -8.87 -8.18 -11.42
C ALA A 239 -8.06 -7.38 -10.36
N PRO A 240 -6.78 -7.68 -10.11
CA PRO A 240 -5.90 -6.84 -9.29
C PRO A 240 -5.84 -5.38 -9.72
N ILE A 241 -5.69 -5.13 -11.04
CA ILE A 241 -5.62 -3.76 -11.57
C ILE A 241 -6.97 -3.05 -11.39
N ILE A 242 -8.09 -3.67 -11.78
CA ILE A 242 -9.43 -3.09 -11.61
C ILE A 242 -9.67 -2.72 -10.15
N SER A 243 -9.35 -3.62 -9.22
CA SER A 243 -9.48 -3.37 -7.78
C SER A 243 -8.64 -2.17 -7.33
N ALA A 244 -7.44 -2.01 -7.86
CA ALA A 244 -6.58 -0.86 -7.57
C ALA A 244 -7.14 0.44 -8.18
N LEU A 245 -7.65 0.41 -9.42
CA LEU A 245 -8.31 1.55 -10.05
C LEU A 245 -9.52 2.02 -9.23
N GLN A 246 -10.34 1.08 -8.73
CA GLN A 246 -11.48 1.39 -7.84
C GLN A 246 -11.01 2.11 -6.56
N LYS A 247 -9.98 1.58 -5.89
CA LYS A 247 -9.42 2.20 -4.67
C LYS A 247 -8.86 3.60 -4.92
N LEU A 248 -8.15 3.79 -6.03
CA LEU A 248 -7.50 5.06 -6.37
C LEU A 248 -8.50 6.15 -6.75
N SER A 249 -9.53 5.79 -7.51
CA SER A 249 -10.56 6.71 -8.02
C SER A 249 -11.76 6.89 -7.09
N LYS A 250 -11.99 5.94 -6.17
CA LYS A 250 -13.24 5.79 -5.40
C LYS A 250 -14.48 5.58 -6.29
N HIS A 251 -14.27 5.18 -7.54
CA HIS A 251 -15.33 4.84 -8.50
C HIS A 251 -15.43 3.33 -8.65
N ASP A 252 -16.65 2.82 -8.84
CA ASP A 252 -16.90 1.40 -9.08
C ASP A 252 -17.12 1.13 -10.57
N GLU A 253 -16.17 0.41 -11.19
CA GLU A 253 -16.24 -0.04 -12.58
C GLU A 253 -15.43 -1.33 -12.73
N HIS A 254 -15.91 -2.24 -13.56
CA HIS A 254 -15.34 -3.56 -13.80
C HIS A 254 -14.96 -3.80 -15.27
N ASP A 255 -15.51 -3.02 -16.21
CA ASP A 255 -15.19 -3.10 -17.63
C ASP A 255 -13.93 -2.25 -17.96
N PRO A 256 -12.89 -2.84 -18.55
CA PRO A 256 -11.67 -2.11 -18.91
C PRO A 256 -11.89 -0.94 -19.88
N ASN A 257 -12.83 -1.04 -20.82
CA ASN A 257 -13.10 0.02 -21.79
C ASN A 257 -13.85 1.18 -21.13
N GLU A 258 -14.76 0.89 -20.20
CA GLU A 258 -15.44 1.93 -19.42
C GLU A 258 -14.44 2.64 -18.50
N TRP A 259 -13.44 1.94 -17.94
CA TRP A 259 -12.32 2.60 -17.23
C TRP A 259 -11.58 3.61 -18.12
N GLN A 260 -11.30 3.26 -19.36
CA GLN A 260 -10.65 4.18 -20.31
C GLN A 260 -11.51 5.40 -20.61
N ARG A 261 -12.83 5.24 -20.73
CA ARG A 261 -13.79 6.34 -20.93
C ARG A 261 -13.88 7.23 -19.69
N TRP A 262 -14.01 6.62 -18.53
CA TRP A 262 -14.04 7.31 -17.24
C TRP A 262 -12.77 8.15 -17.06
N TRP A 263 -11.59 7.59 -17.33
CA TRP A 263 -10.33 8.34 -17.25
C TRP A 263 -10.32 9.55 -18.17
N ASN A 264 -10.76 9.40 -19.42
CA ASN A 264 -10.79 10.50 -20.38
C ASN A 264 -11.71 11.65 -19.93
N LYS A 265 -12.81 11.34 -19.25
CA LYS A 265 -13.72 12.32 -18.66
C LYS A 265 -13.15 12.96 -17.39
N ASN A 266 -12.52 12.17 -16.51
CA ASN A 266 -12.23 12.59 -15.14
C ASN A 266 -10.76 12.95 -14.86
N LYS A 267 -9.82 12.75 -15.81
CA LYS A 267 -8.38 12.99 -15.57
C LYS A 267 -8.04 14.42 -15.13
N ARG A 268 -8.86 15.40 -15.50
CA ARG A 268 -8.69 16.82 -15.12
C ARG A 268 -9.56 17.24 -13.93
N GLU A 269 -10.51 16.42 -13.52
CA GLU A 269 -11.45 16.72 -12.45
C GLU A 269 -10.83 16.46 -11.08
N ASP A 270 -11.38 17.09 -10.05
CA ASP A 270 -11.10 16.73 -8.67
C ASP A 270 -11.93 15.48 -8.31
N TRP A 271 -11.26 14.41 -7.88
CA TRP A 271 -11.94 13.15 -7.52
C TRP A 271 -12.45 13.14 -6.08
N ASP A 272 -12.06 14.12 -5.27
CA ASP A 272 -12.50 14.26 -3.88
C ASP A 272 -13.59 15.31 -3.70
N ASP A 273 -13.96 16.03 -4.76
CA ASP A 273 -15.09 16.95 -4.74
C ASP A 273 -16.39 16.15 -4.60
N LYS A 274 -17.15 16.44 -3.55
CA LYS A 274 -18.38 15.71 -3.20
C LYS A 274 -19.58 16.16 -4.03
N ASP A 275 -19.42 17.24 -4.79
CA ASP A 275 -20.46 17.84 -5.61
C ASP A 275 -20.27 17.57 -7.12
N ALA A 276 -19.27 16.74 -7.49
CA ALA A 276 -18.91 16.38 -8.87
C ALA A 276 -19.56 15.07 -9.38
#